data_AF-A0A9C9MIN1-F1
#
_entry.id   AF-A0A9C9MIN1-F1
#
_cell.length_a   1.000
_cell.length_b   1.000
_cell.length_c   1.000
_cell.angle_alpha   90.00
_cell.angle_beta   90.00
_cell.angle_gamma   90.00
#
_symmetry.space_group_name_H-M   'P 1'
#
loop_
_entity.id
_entity.type
_entity.pdbx_description
1 polymer ?
#
loop_
_entity_poly.entity_id
_entity_poly.type
_entity_poly.pdbx_seq_one_letter_code
_entity_poly.pdbx_strand_id
1 'polypeptide(L)'
;MDSDPIKDNKIFELTDILEETSTRNNQEVIVVDGRGYEKNNKPKELQEVINETKNSEKDARLEEEIINRAAEIVEKIAHDLAPEIAERIAREIVPDIAEKIIREEIEKLK
;
A
#
# COMPACT_ATOMS: atom_id res chain seq x y z
N MET A 1 -72.46 14.82 -10.28
CA MET A 1 -71.25 14.09 -9.93
C MET A 1 -70.10 15.07 -10.09
N ASP A 2 -69.99 16.04 -9.20
CA ASP A 2 -69.57 15.87 -7.81
C ASP A 2 -68.11 15.42 -7.71
N SER A 3 -67.39 16.24 -6.96
CA SER A 3 -66.23 15.91 -6.15
C SER A 3 -64.84 15.97 -6.82
N ASP A 4 -64.25 17.17 -6.77
CA ASP A 4 -62.98 17.30 -6.05
C ASP A 4 -63.24 17.05 -4.54
N PRO A 5 -62.26 16.77 -3.67
CA PRO A 5 -60.90 16.24 -3.85
C PRO A 5 -60.49 15.22 -2.74
N ILE A 6 -59.49 14.36 -2.95
CA ILE A 6 -58.58 13.88 -1.87
C ILE A 6 -57.19 13.70 -2.51
N LYS A 7 -56.33 14.73 -2.48
CA LYS A 7 -55.21 14.87 -1.54
C LYS A 7 -54.27 13.65 -1.50
N ASP A 8 -53.06 13.78 -2.03
CA ASP A 8 -51.88 14.11 -1.21
C ASP A 8 -50.55 13.78 -1.94
N ASN A 9 -49.56 14.63 -1.68
CA ASN A 9 -48.12 14.48 -1.95
C ASN A 9 -47.68 14.50 -3.42
N LYS A 10 -47.47 15.72 -3.95
CA LYS A 10 -46.72 15.91 -5.20
C LYS A 10 -45.27 15.42 -5.02
N ILE A 11 -44.94 14.39 -5.78
CA ILE A 11 -43.58 13.93 -6.08
C ILE A 11 -42.90 15.06 -6.85
N PHE A 12 -41.75 15.53 -6.37
CA PHE A 12 -40.91 16.45 -7.13
C PHE A 12 -40.18 15.65 -8.22
N GLU A 13 -40.50 15.92 -9.48
CA GLU A 13 -39.74 15.39 -10.60
C GLU A 13 -38.35 16.02 -10.60
N LEU A 14 -37.35 15.24 -11.03
CA LEU A 14 -35.93 15.61 -11.13
C LEU A 14 -35.66 16.86 -11.98
N THR A 15 -36.70 17.52 -12.51
CA THR A 15 -36.72 18.76 -13.28
C THR A 15 -36.61 20.02 -12.42
N ASP A 16 -36.75 19.93 -11.09
CA ASP A 16 -36.35 21.00 -10.15
C ASP A 16 -34.81 21.10 -10.01
N ILE A 17 -34.11 20.81 -11.10
CA ILE A 17 -32.70 21.11 -11.34
C ILE A 17 -32.57 22.61 -11.13
N LEU A 18 -31.76 23.01 -10.15
CA LEU A 18 -31.33 24.37 -9.96
C LEU A 18 -30.97 24.98 -11.34
N GLU A 19 -31.82 25.86 -11.86
CA GLU A 19 -31.42 26.87 -12.84
C GLU A 19 -30.58 27.92 -12.11
N GLU A 20 -29.42 27.52 -11.57
CA GLU A 20 -28.40 28.47 -11.15
C GLU A 20 -27.49 28.74 -12.33
N THR A 21 -27.85 29.81 -13.02
CA THR A 21 -27.11 30.52 -14.06
C THR A 21 -25.60 30.33 -13.98
N SER A 22 -25.04 29.52 -14.88
CA SER A 22 -23.61 29.55 -15.21
C SER A 22 -23.41 29.11 -16.66
N THR A 23 -23.53 30.08 -17.56
CA THR A 23 -23.00 30.03 -18.92
C THR A 23 -21.52 29.59 -18.92
N ARG A 24 -21.24 28.29 -19.16
CA ARG A 24 -20.30 27.79 -20.21
C ARG A 24 -19.79 26.35 -20.08
N ASN A 25 -20.02 25.60 -18.99
CA ASN A 25 -19.40 24.27 -18.87
C ASN A 25 -20.44 23.18 -18.56
N ASN A 26 -20.75 22.33 -19.55
CA ASN A 26 -21.69 21.19 -19.44
C ASN A 26 -21.09 20.01 -18.63
N GLN A 27 -20.61 20.25 -17.40
CA GLN A 27 -20.16 19.17 -16.52
C GLN A 27 -21.33 18.74 -15.63
N GLU A 28 -21.88 17.56 -15.92
CA GLU A 28 -22.86 16.90 -15.03
C GLU A 28 -22.15 16.48 -13.74
N VAL A 29 -22.50 17.15 -12.64
CA VAL A 29 -22.02 16.84 -11.28
C VAL A 29 -23.18 16.21 -10.51
N ILE A 30 -22.94 15.01 -9.96
CA ILE A 30 -23.89 14.34 -9.06
C ILE A 30 -23.44 14.58 -7.63
N VAL A 31 -24.35 15.01 -6.76
CA VAL A 31 -24.05 15.23 -5.34
C VAL A 31 -24.59 14.06 -4.51
N VAL A 32 -23.70 13.42 -3.76
CA VAL A 32 -24.04 12.32 -2.82
C VAL A 32 -23.40 12.65 -1.47
N ASP A 33 -24.20 12.70 -0.41
CA ASP A 33 -23.74 12.97 0.97
C ASP A 33 -22.90 14.27 1.10
N GLY A 34 -23.37 15.34 0.46
CA GLY A 34 -22.69 16.64 0.46
C GLY A 34 -21.38 16.69 -0.34
N ARG A 35 -21.01 15.63 -1.05
CA ARG A 35 -19.82 15.55 -1.92
C ARG A 35 -20.24 15.57 -3.38
N GLY A 36 -19.62 16.45 -4.17
CA GLY A 36 -19.83 16.52 -5.61
C GLY A 36 -18.93 15.52 -6.35
N TYR A 37 -19.51 14.76 -7.26
CA TYR A 37 -18.82 13.81 -8.13
C TYR A 37 -19.03 14.21 -9.59
N GLU A 38 -17.93 14.46 -10.29
CA GLU A 38 -17.96 14.81 -11.70
C GLU A 38 -17.94 13.56 -12.59
N LYS A 39 -18.81 13.50 -13.58
CA LYS A 39 -18.81 12.40 -14.55
C LYS A 39 -17.74 12.62 -15.62
N ASN A 40 -16.61 11.92 -15.47
CA ASN A 40 -15.60 11.86 -16.54
C ASN A 40 -16.10 11.00 -17.71
N ASN A 41 -16.69 11.65 -18.72
CA ASN A 41 -17.25 11.01 -19.93
C ASN A 41 -16.21 10.51 -20.94
N LYS A 42 -14.92 10.50 -20.63
CA LYS A 42 -13.89 9.98 -21.55
C LYS A 42 -13.68 8.49 -21.25
N PRO A 43 -14.19 7.56 -22.08
CA PRO A 43 -13.80 6.17 -21.96
C PRO A 43 -12.30 6.08 -22.21
N LYS A 44 -11.54 5.52 -21.25
CA LYS A 44 -10.15 5.14 -21.51
C LYS A 44 -10.13 4.17 -22.68
N GLU A 45 -9.24 4.39 -23.64
CA GLU A 45 -9.08 3.42 -24.74
C GLU A 45 -8.61 2.09 -24.16
N LEU A 46 -9.11 0.96 -24.67
CA LEU A 46 -8.74 -0.37 -24.18
C LEU A 46 -7.21 -0.59 -24.17
N GLN A 47 -6.49 0.06 -25.08
CA GLN A 47 -5.03 0.01 -25.15
C GLN A 47 -4.36 0.67 -23.94
N GLU A 48 -4.92 1.77 -23.43
CA GLU A 48 -4.41 2.49 -22.25
C GLU A 48 -4.54 1.63 -20.99
N VAL A 49 -5.70 0.98 -20.81
CA VAL A 49 -5.94 0.07 -19.70
C VAL A 49 -5.02 -1.17 -19.76
N ILE A 50 -4.85 -1.75 -20.95
CA ILE A 50 -3.95 -2.91 -21.15
C ILE A 50 -2.49 -2.53 -20.85
N ASN A 51 -2.07 -1.32 -21.22
CA ASN A 51 -0.71 -0.85 -20.98
C ASN A 51 -0.46 -0.55 -19.50
N GLU A 52 -1.41 0.06 -18.79
CA GLU A 52 -1.35 0.25 -17.32
C GLU A 52 -1.16 -1.09 -16.60
N THR A 53 -1.95 -2.11 -16.94
CA THR A 53 -1.83 -3.45 -16.33
C THR A 53 -0.51 -4.14 -16.65
N LYS A 54 -0.03 -4.07 -17.91
CA LYS A 54 1.25 -4.67 -18.31
C LYS A 54 2.45 -4.02 -17.64
N ASN A 55 2.39 -2.70 -17.39
CA ASN A 55 3.45 -2.01 -16.68
C ASN A 55 3.48 -2.42 -15.20
N SER A 56 2.30 -2.50 -14.55
CA SER A 56 2.19 -2.99 -13.18
C SER A 56 2.73 -4.41 -13.01
N GLU A 57 2.46 -5.33 -13.94
CA GLU A 57 3.01 -6.70 -13.88
C GLU A 57 4.53 -6.75 -14.09
N LYS A 58 5.09 -5.88 -14.94
CA LYS A 58 6.54 -5.80 -15.16
C LYS A 58 7.24 -5.24 -13.93
N ASP A 59 6.67 -4.20 -13.33
CA ASP A 59 7.22 -3.57 -12.13
C ASP A 59 7.26 -4.57 -10.96
N ALA A 60 6.18 -5.33 -10.75
CA ALA A 60 6.14 -6.40 -9.75
C ALA A 60 7.22 -7.48 -9.97
N ARG A 61 7.46 -7.88 -11.23
CA ARG A 61 8.51 -8.86 -11.57
C ARG A 61 9.92 -8.31 -11.33
N LEU A 62 10.13 -7.03 -11.65
CA LEU A 62 11.42 -6.37 -11.42
C LEU A 62 11.69 -6.22 -9.92
N GLU A 63 10.68 -5.87 -9.12
CA GLU A 63 10.79 -5.81 -7.66
C GLU A 63 11.21 -7.17 -7.08
N GLU A 64 10.57 -8.26 -7.52
CA GLU A 64 10.91 -9.61 -7.08
C GLU A 64 12.34 -10.01 -7.47
N GLU A 65 12.76 -9.71 -8.70
CA GLU A 65 14.12 -10.00 -9.18
C GLU A 65 15.18 -9.21 -8.38
N ILE A 66 14.92 -7.95 -8.06
CA ILE A 66 15.80 -7.11 -7.23
C ILE A 66 15.94 -7.71 -5.83
N ILE A 67 14.81 -8.11 -5.21
CA ILE A 67 14.82 -8.72 -3.87
C ILE A 67 15.61 -10.03 -3.87
N ASN A 68 15.37 -10.90 -4.84
CA ASN A 68 16.06 -12.19 -4.95
C ASN A 68 17.57 -11.98 -5.15
N ARG A 69 17.96 -11.01 -5.98
CA ARG A 69 19.37 -10.71 -6.22
C ARG A 69 20.06 -10.09 -5.02
N ALA A 70 19.37 -9.22 -4.29
CA ALA A 70 19.86 -8.67 -3.04
C ALA A 70 20.06 -9.78 -1.99
N ALA A 71 19.13 -10.73 -1.89
CA ALA A 71 19.23 -11.87 -0.99
C ALA A 71 20.45 -12.75 -1.34
N GLU A 72 20.66 -13.07 -2.62
CA GLU A 72 21.82 -13.87 -3.06
C GLU A 72 23.16 -13.17 -2.74
N ILE A 73 23.23 -11.85 -2.90
CA ILE A 73 24.43 -11.07 -2.57
C ILE A 73 24.69 -11.11 -1.05
N VAL A 74 23.65 -10.90 -0.25
CA VAL A 74 23.76 -10.95 1.22
C VAL A 74 24.19 -12.35 1.68
N GLU A 75 23.63 -13.41 1.09
CA GLU A 75 24.00 -14.79 1.40
C GLU A 75 25.47 -15.05 1.12
N LYS A 76 25.98 -14.62 -0.05
CA LYS A 76 27.40 -14.76 -0.40
C LYS A 76 28.30 -14.01 0.57
N ILE A 77 27.97 -12.75 0.88
CA ILE A 77 28.72 -11.94 1.84
C ILE A 77 28.72 -12.60 3.22
N ALA A 78 27.57 -13.09 3.67
CA ALA A 78 27.44 -13.77 4.95
C ALA A 78 28.25 -15.06 4.97
N HIS A 79 28.21 -15.87 3.91
CA HIS A 79 29.00 -17.08 3.79
C HIS A 79 30.51 -16.81 3.87
N ASP A 80 30.98 -15.73 3.24
CA ASP A 80 32.40 -15.39 3.20
C ASP A 80 32.88 -14.75 4.51
N LEU A 81 32.07 -13.89 5.13
CA LEU A 81 32.45 -13.15 6.34
C LEU A 81 32.14 -13.89 7.65
N ALA A 82 31.10 -14.72 7.69
CA ALA A 82 30.69 -15.40 8.92
C ALA A 82 31.79 -16.28 9.52
N PRO A 83 32.57 -17.06 8.75
CA PRO A 83 33.66 -17.86 9.29
C PRO A 83 34.75 -17.01 9.95
N GLU A 84 35.16 -15.92 9.32
CA GLU A 84 36.19 -15.01 9.85
C GLU A 84 35.70 -14.34 11.14
N ILE A 85 34.47 -13.84 11.14
CA ILE A 85 33.85 -13.23 12.32
C ILE A 85 33.73 -14.26 13.45
N ALA A 86 33.27 -15.47 13.16
CA ALA A 86 33.15 -16.54 14.14
C ALA A 86 34.50 -16.93 14.74
N GLU A 87 35.55 -17.00 13.91
CA GLU A 87 36.91 -17.28 14.37
C GLU A 87 37.42 -16.19 15.31
N ARG A 88 37.22 -14.91 14.96
CA ARG A 88 37.61 -13.78 15.81
C ARG A 88 36.87 -13.81 17.15
N ILE A 89 35.56 -14.06 17.14
CA ILE A 89 34.77 -14.23 18.36
C ILE A 89 35.31 -15.38 19.22
N ALA A 90 35.60 -16.53 18.60
CA ALA A 90 36.11 -17.70 19.29
C ALA A 90 37.49 -17.47 19.94
N ARG A 91 38.36 -16.67 19.31
CA ARG A 91 39.71 -16.40 19.81
C ARG A 91 39.77 -15.25 20.81
N GLU A 92 38.99 -14.20 20.62
CA GLU A 92 39.10 -12.98 21.41
C GLU A 92 38.05 -12.91 22.52
N ILE A 93 36.81 -13.31 22.23
CA ILE A 93 35.68 -13.06 23.14
C ILE A 93 35.41 -14.27 24.05
N VAL A 94 35.44 -15.48 23.48
CA VAL A 94 35.14 -16.71 24.24
C VAL A 94 36.07 -16.91 25.45
N PRO A 95 37.40 -16.69 25.36
CA PRO A 95 38.28 -16.86 26.51
C PRO A 95 37.95 -15.92 27.67
N ASP A 96 37.67 -14.65 27.38
CA ASP A 96 37.31 -13.65 28.39
C ASP A 96 36.00 -14.01 29.10
N ILE A 97 35.01 -14.49 28.33
CA ILE A 97 33.74 -14.97 28.90
C ILE A 97 33.99 -16.23 29.76
N ALA A 98 34.77 -17.18 29.27
CA ALA A 98 35.08 -18.41 29.98
C ALA A 98 35.81 -18.12 31.31
N GLU A 99 36.78 -17.21 31.31
CA GLU A 99 37.49 -16.81 32.52
C GLU A 99 36.55 -16.21 33.57
N LYS A 100 35.65 -15.31 33.15
CA LYS A 100 34.65 -14.71 34.05
C LYS A 100 33.75 -15.78 34.67
N ILE A 101 33.22 -16.69 33.85
CA ILE A 101 32.36 -17.78 34.32
C ILE A 101 33.10 -18.67 35.32
N ILE A 102 34.35 -19.08 35.01
CA ILE A 102 35.15 -19.93 35.89
C ILE A 102 35.39 -19.23 37.23
N ARG A 103 35.71 -17.93 37.21
CA ARG A 103 35.97 -17.16 38.43
C ARG A 103 34.72 -17.05 39.30
N GLU A 104 33.57 -16.72 38.70
CA GLU A 104 32.29 -16.68 39.41
C GLU A 104 31.93 -18.03 40.01
N GLU A 105 32.20 -19.13 39.30
CA GLU A 105 31.88 -20.47 39.80
C GLU A 105 32.79 -20.90 40.95
N ILE A 106 34.08 -20.53 40.92
CA ILE A 106 35.00 -20.75 42.04
C ILE A 106 34.57 -19.95 43.28
N GLU A 107 34.07 -18.72 43.11
CA GLU A 107 33.64 -17.88 44.23
C GLU A 107 32.41 -18.44 44.94
N LYS A 108 31.48 -19.07 44.22
CA LYS A 108 30.31 -19.74 44.81
C LYS A 108 30.65 -20.98 45.62
N LEU A 109 31.83 -21.57 45.41
CA LEU A 109 32.30 -22.78 46.10
C LEU A 109 33.10 -22.47 47.38
N LYS A 110 33.32 -21.20 47.71
CA LYS A 110 33.91 -20.73 48.98
C LYS A 110 32.83 -20.40 50.00
#